data_AF-A0A6C0K4L0-F1
#
_entry.id   AF-A0A6C0K4L0-F1
#
_cell.length_a   1.000
_cell.length_b   1.000
_cell.length_c   1.000
_cell.angle_alpha   90.00
_cell.angle_beta   90.00
_cell.angle_gamma   90.00
#
_symmetry.space_group_name_H-M   'P 1'
#
loop_
_entity.id
_entity.type
_entity.pdbx_description
1 polymer ?
#
loop_
_entity_poly.entity_id
_entity_poly.type
_entity_poly.pdbx_seq_one_letter_code
_entity_poly.pdbx_strand_id
1 'polypeptide(L)'
;MSSQQKTYQNVSIAQLLEWSQKNPNRGHELPPIQIQAAATEDHGSSLKGMYLPTYSAIPVSNPIGIFAWIRDPMFADASASVKNTIIRDLVTKLQTDCETLAGSRFARKRRRIIDGIGAVFHGLPPLKDEEFRDVLCACAHLSQINLVFVRDATQLEENAETKVEEFGHAKGSVSFSSNPSSWSRETPIWLIDSHGRWLASPVDDTPFATLFLHWLDEMGSNGWIIEWPQVDATKDYIVEELKRHPTWKASDSKLLKGDLAIRLGRIQVLQAFSTV
;
A
#
# COMPACT_ATOMS: atom_id res chain seq x y z
N MET A 1 19.47 -29.61 -36.98
CA MET A 1 19.75 -28.39 -36.19
C MET A 1 20.91 -28.71 -35.26
N SER A 2 22.08 -28.12 -35.51
CA SER A 2 23.34 -28.38 -34.77
C SER A 2 23.55 -27.24 -33.77
N SER A 3 23.57 -27.57 -32.48
CA SER A 3 23.89 -26.65 -31.39
C SER A 3 25.39 -26.38 -31.35
N GLN A 4 25.81 -25.12 -31.55
CA GLN A 4 27.20 -24.71 -31.34
C GLN A 4 27.55 -24.85 -29.85
N GLN A 5 28.46 -25.76 -29.53
CA GLN A 5 29.07 -25.85 -28.21
C GLN A 5 29.84 -24.56 -27.91
N LYS A 6 29.50 -23.86 -26.82
CA LYS A 6 30.29 -22.73 -26.31
C LYS A 6 31.69 -23.23 -25.94
N THR A 7 32.68 -22.87 -26.75
CA THR A 7 34.09 -23.12 -26.45
C THR A 7 34.54 -22.08 -25.41
N TYR A 8 34.75 -22.52 -24.17
CA TYR A 8 35.40 -21.67 -23.17
C TYR A 8 36.89 -21.61 -23.49
N GLN A 9 37.36 -20.43 -23.89
CA GLN A 9 38.77 -20.20 -24.16
C GLN A 9 39.49 -20.04 -22.82
N ASN A 10 40.28 -21.03 -22.43
CA ASN A 10 41.13 -20.96 -21.23
C ASN A 10 42.26 -19.96 -21.49
N VAL A 11 42.03 -18.69 -21.14
CA VAL A 11 43.06 -17.65 -21.24
C VAL A 11 43.99 -17.78 -20.03
N SER A 12 45.29 -17.93 -20.29
CA SER A 12 46.27 -18.01 -19.21
C SER A 12 46.46 -16.66 -18.51
N ILE A 13 46.84 -16.68 -17.23
CA ILE A 13 47.14 -15.47 -16.46
C ILE A 13 48.25 -14.63 -17.15
N ALA A 14 49.22 -15.29 -17.78
CA ALA A 14 50.28 -14.63 -18.54
C ALA A 14 49.72 -13.81 -19.73
N GLN A 15 48.76 -14.36 -20.46
CA GLN A 15 48.09 -13.67 -21.57
C GLN A 15 47.25 -12.49 -21.08
N LEU A 16 46.56 -12.63 -19.94
CA LEU A 16 45.80 -11.52 -19.34
C LEU A 16 46.71 -10.36 -18.91
N LEU A 17 47.90 -10.67 -18.37
CA LEU A 17 48.89 -9.66 -18.01
C LEU A 17 49.47 -8.96 -19.23
N GLU A 18 49.76 -9.70 -20.31
CA GLU A 18 50.24 -9.12 -21.56
C GLU A 18 49.18 -8.20 -22.20
N TRP A 19 47.90 -8.62 -22.18
CA TRP A 19 46.79 -7.77 -22.62
C TRP A 19 46.60 -6.53 -21.75
N SER A 20 46.74 -6.65 -20.43
CA SER A 20 46.70 -5.51 -19.52
C SER A 20 47.82 -4.51 -19.83
N GLN A 21 49.03 -4.99 -20.15
CA GLN A 21 50.16 -4.12 -20.51
C GLN A 21 49.95 -3.37 -21.83
N LYS A 22 49.24 -3.99 -22.80
CA LYS A 22 48.91 -3.38 -24.09
C LYS A 22 47.68 -2.48 -24.06
N ASN A 23 46.99 -2.36 -22.92
CA ASN A 23 45.80 -1.52 -22.82
C ASN A 23 46.20 -0.03 -22.91
N PRO A 24 45.77 0.71 -23.95
CA PRO A 24 46.11 2.13 -24.11
C PRO A 24 45.54 3.01 -22.99
N ASN A 25 44.52 2.51 -22.27
CA ASN A 25 43.89 3.22 -21.16
C ASN A 25 44.45 2.81 -19.79
N ARG A 26 45.58 2.07 -19.73
CA ARG A 26 46.17 1.58 -18.48
C ARG A 26 46.53 2.71 -17.50
N GLY A 27 46.90 3.88 -18.02
CA GLY A 27 47.21 5.08 -17.23
C GLY A 27 46.05 6.06 -17.10
N HIS A 28 44.87 5.73 -17.64
CA HIS A 28 43.69 6.57 -17.54
C HIS A 28 43.04 6.33 -16.17
N GLU A 29 43.23 7.26 -15.24
CA GLU A 29 42.41 7.31 -14.04
C GLU A 29 41.00 7.75 -14.45
N LEU A 30 40.02 6.89 -14.22
CA LEU A 30 38.63 7.30 -14.29
C LEU A 30 38.41 8.31 -13.16
N PRO A 31 37.76 9.45 -13.43
CA PRO A 31 37.34 10.33 -12.35
C PRO A 31 36.53 9.50 -11.35
N PRO A 32 36.69 9.72 -10.03
CA PRO A 32 35.90 9.03 -9.04
C PRO A 32 34.44 9.14 -9.43
N ILE A 33 33.77 7.99 -9.58
CA ILE A 33 32.32 7.99 -9.75
C ILE A 33 31.80 8.74 -8.53
N GLN A 34 31.21 9.92 -8.74
CA GLN A 34 30.42 10.56 -7.71
C GLN A 34 29.23 9.64 -7.48
N ILE A 35 29.41 8.68 -6.57
CA ILE A 35 28.29 8.01 -5.94
C ILE A 35 27.60 9.15 -5.22
N GLN A 36 26.53 9.66 -5.81
CA GLN A 36 25.58 10.48 -5.06
C GLN A 36 25.26 9.62 -3.85
N ALA A 37 25.71 10.05 -2.67
CA ALA A 37 25.25 9.44 -1.43
C ALA A 37 23.73 9.45 -1.53
N ALA A 38 23.11 8.26 -1.53
CA ALA A 38 21.67 8.16 -1.39
C ALA A 38 21.31 9.06 -0.22
N ALA A 39 20.43 10.03 -0.47
CA ALA A 39 20.08 11.08 0.48
C ALA A 39 19.95 10.46 1.87
N THR A 40 20.94 10.72 2.69
CA THR A 40 21.09 10.07 3.99
C THR A 40 20.32 10.97 4.93
N GLU A 41 19.03 10.67 5.06
CA GLU A 41 18.13 11.02 6.18
C GLU A 41 16.76 10.44 5.82
N ASP A 42 16.47 9.23 6.33
CA ASP A 42 15.18 8.51 6.27
C ASP A 42 14.05 9.25 7.04
N HIS A 43 14.10 10.59 7.09
CA HIS A 43 13.02 11.41 7.59
C HIS A 43 11.99 11.50 6.48
N GLY A 44 11.01 10.59 6.52
CA GLY A 44 9.98 10.43 5.51
C GLY A 44 9.46 11.73 4.88
N SER A 45 9.06 11.67 3.61
CA SER A 45 8.62 12.86 2.88
C SER A 45 7.34 13.45 3.49
N SER A 46 7.28 14.78 3.62
CA SER A 46 6.13 15.45 4.24
C SER A 46 4.84 15.19 3.45
N LEU A 47 3.77 14.82 4.15
CA LEU A 47 2.44 14.57 3.57
C LEU A 47 1.55 15.82 3.50
N LYS A 48 2.14 17.03 3.57
CA LYS A 48 1.44 18.31 3.36
C LYS A 48 0.60 18.36 2.08
N GLY A 49 1.10 17.78 0.99
CA GLY A 49 0.37 17.71 -0.30
C GLY A 49 -0.90 16.85 -0.26
N MET A 50 -1.02 15.98 0.76
CA MET A 50 -2.20 15.14 1.04
C MET A 50 -2.97 15.66 2.26
N TYR A 51 -2.87 16.95 2.57
CA TYR A 51 -3.57 17.61 3.69
C TYR A 51 -3.23 17.03 5.07
N LEU A 52 -2.04 16.46 5.23
CA LEU A 52 -1.54 15.97 6.51
C LEU A 52 -0.23 16.69 6.86
N PRO A 53 -0.30 17.96 7.29
CA PRO A 53 0.89 18.78 7.51
C PRO A 53 1.77 18.31 8.68
N THR A 54 1.19 17.53 9.59
CA THR A 54 1.86 16.98 10.77
C THR A 54 2.25 15.51 10.58
N TYR A 55 2.22 15.00 9.34
CA TYR A 55 2.60 13.62 9.04
C TYR A 55 3.77 13.55 8.05
N SER A 56 4.55 12.49 8.19
CA SER A 56 5.63 12.10 7.29
C SER A 56 5.37 10.71 6.70
N ALA A 57 5.67 10.53 5.42
CA ALA A 57 5.63 9.25 4.72
C ALA A 57 6.93 8.49 4.96
N ILE A 58 6.91 7.54 5.89
CA ILE A 58 8.06 6.71 6.22
C ILE A 58 8.23 5.65 5.12
N PRO A 59 9.36 5.63 4.39
CA PRO A 59 9.60 4.63 3.35
C PRO A 59 9.76 3.25 3.97
N VAL A 60 9.24 2.23 3.28
CA VAL A 60 9.35 0.84 3.70
C VAL A 60 9.92 0.01 2.56
N SER A 61 11.00 -0.71 2.83
CA SER A 61 11.70 -1.54 1.84
C SER A 61 10.92 -2.80 1.44
N ASN A 62 10.02 -3.28 2.31
CA ASN A 62 9.15 -4.42 2.05
C ASN A 62 7.73 -4.09 2.55
N PRO A 63 6.66 -4.33 1.78
CA PRO A 63 5.29 -4.04 2.23
C PRO A 63 4.90 -4.70 3.56
N ILE A 64 5.46 -5.87 3.88
CA ILE A 64 5.25 -6.50 5.20
C ILE A 64 5.92 -5.72 6.33
N GLY A 65 6.97 -4.97 6.03
CA GLY A 65 7.64 -4.05 6.95
C GLY A 65 6.72 -2.96 7.51
N ILE A 66 5.61 -2.63 6.84
CA ILE A 66 4.57 -1.74 7.38
C ILE A 66 4.05 -2.29 8.71
N PHE A 67 3.72 -3.58 8.75
CA PHE A 67 3.19 -4.22 9.95
C PHE A 67 4.26 -4.38 11.03
N ALA A 68 5.54 -4.53 10.65
CA ALA A 68 6.65 -4.53 11.59
C ALA A 68 6.80 -3.15 12.26
N TRP A 69 6.77 -2.08 11.46
CA TRP A 69 6.86 -0.70 11.94
C TRP A 69 5.68 -0.33 12.84
N ILE A 70 4.45 -0.68 12.45
CA ILE A 70 3.25 -0.40 13.25
C ILE A 70 3.31 -1.10 14.62
N ARG A 71 3.86 -2.31 14.66
CA ARG A 71 4.00 -3.08 15.91
C ARG A 71 5.08 -2.53 16.83
N ASP A 72 6.18 -2.07 16.25
CA ASP A 72 7.32 -1.52 16.98
C ASP A 72 7.98 -0.39 16.16
N PRO A 73 7.76 0.88 16.53
CA PRO A 73 8.38 2.02 15.85
C PRO A 73 9.91 2.00 15.88
N MET A 74 10.54 1.32 16.86
CA MET A 74 12.01 1.16 16.89
C MET A 74 12.53 0.31 15.74
N PHE A 75 11.64 -0.38 15.01
CA PHE A 75 11.97 -1.05 13.75
C PHE A 75 12.64 -0.08 12.75
N ALA A 76 12.28 1.21 12.76
CA ALA A 76 12.89 2.21 11.88
C ALA A 76 14.39 2.37 12.11
N ASP A 77 14.83 2.34 13.36
CA ASP A 77 16.23 2.56 13.75
C ASP A 77 17.07 1.28 13.73
N ALA A 78 16.42 0.13 13.58
CA ALA A 78 17.11 -1.16 13.58
C ALA A 78 18.04 -1.32 12.36
N SER A 79 19.16 -2.03 12.56
CA SER A 79 20.05 -2.40 11.47
C SER A 79 19.35 -3.27 10.43
N ALA A 80 19.82 -3.26 9.17
CA ALA A 80 19.22 -4.04 8.09
C ALA A 80 19.12 -5.55 8.41
N SER A 81 20.13 -6.12 9.09
CA SER A 81 20.10 -7.52 9.51
C SER A 81 18.99 -7.80 10.53
N VAL A 82 18.79 -6.89 11.48
CA VAL A 82 17.73 -7.01 12.49
C VAL A 82 16.35 -6.83 11.85
N LYS A 83 16.19 -5.81 10.98
CA LYS A 83 14.97 -5.59 10.20
C LYS A 83 14.55 -6.84 9.42
N ASN A 84 15.49 -7.49 8.73
CA ASN A 84 15.22 -8.72 7.98
C ASN A 84 14.80 -9.89 8.87
N THR A 85 15.38 -10.03 10.06
CA THR A 85 14.96 -11.07 11.02
C THR A 85 13.55 -10.79 11.53
N ILE A 86 13.25 -9.55 11.94
CA ILE A 86 11.92 -9.15 12.40
C ILE A 86 10.86 -9.40 11.31
N ILE A 87 11.14 -8.99 10.06
CA ILE A 87 10.21 -9.24 8.94
C ILE A 87 10.03 -10.74 8.73
N ARG A 88 11.10 -11.55 8.77
CA ARG A 88 10.99 -13.00 8.58
C ARG A 88 10.10 -13.64 9.65
N ASP A 89 10.33 -13.29 10.92
CA ASP A 89 9.54 -13.82 12.04
C ASP A 89 8.07 -13.38 11.93
N LEU A 90 7.84 -12.14 11.49
CA LEU A 90 6.49 -11.62 11.23
C LEU A 90 5.81 -12.36 10.08
N VAL A 91 6.51 -12.64 8.99
CA VAL A 91 6.00 -13.41 7.86
C VAL A 91 5.60 -14.81 8.30
N THR A 92 6.48 -15.51 9.04
CA THR A 92 6.15 -16.84 9.58
C THR A 92 4.92 -16.78 10.47
N LYS A 93 4.84 -15.79 11.37
CA LYS A 93 3.67 -15.59 12.22
C LYS A 93 2.40 -15.35 11.40
N LEU A 94 2.42 -14.43 10.44
CA LEU A 94 1.25 -14.11 9.61
C LEU A 94 0.80 -15.32 8.79
N GLN A 95 1.73 -16.13 8.27
CA GLN A 95 1.41 -17.37 7.56
C GLN A 95 0.78 -18.43 8.46
N THR A 96 1.24 -18.58 9.70
CA THR A 96 0.60 -19.44 10.70
C THR A 96 -0.79 -18.93 11.07
N ASP A 97 -0.91 -17.64 11.35
CA ASP A 97 -2.16 -17.00 11.76
C ASP A 97 -3.22 -17.01 10.64
N CYS A 98 -2.83 -17.21 9.37
CA CYS A 98 -3.76 -17.37 8.26
C CYS A 98 -4.77 -18.51 8.46
N GLU A 99 -4.47 -19.52 9.30
CA GLU A 99 -5.44 -20.56 9.65
C GLU A 99 -6.71 -20.00 10.29
N THR A 100 -6.57 -18.91 11.07
CA THR A 100 -7.67 -18.22 11.75
C THR A 100 -8.61 -17.49 10.77
N LEU A 101 -8.21 -17.29 9.52
CA LEU A 101 -9.04 -16.65 8.49
C LEU A 101 -10.24 -17.49 8.06
N ALA A 102 -10.36 -18.73 8.51
CA ALA A 102 -11.43 -19.66 8.14
C ALA A 102 -12.85 -19.12 8.38
N GLY A 103 -13.04 -18.23 9.37
CA GLY A 103 -14.32 -17.59 9.70
C GLY A 103 -14.51 -16.19 9.12
N SER A 104 -13.56 -15.69 8.33
CA SER A 104 -13.55 -14.31 7.83
C SER A 104 -13.97 -14.24 6.35
N ARG A 105 -14.12 -13.01 5.82
CA ARG A 105 -14.29 -12.77 4.37
C ARG A 105 -13.14 -13.32 3.52
N PHE A 106 -11.99 -13.63 4.13
CA PHE A 106 -10.81 -14.17 3.46
C PHE A 106 -10.77 -15.70 3.43
N ALA A 107 -11.75 -16.39 4.02
CA ALA A 107 -11.73 -17.85 4.17
C ALA A 107 -11.46 -18.60 2.86
N ARG A 108 -12.05 -18.13 1.74
CA ARG A 108 -11.90 -18.70 0.40
C ARG A 108 -10.57 -18.32 -0.29
N LYS A 109 -9.92 -17.25 0.15
CA LYS A 109 -8.66 -16.72 -0.39
C LYS A 109 -7.44 -17.12 0.44
N ARG A 110 -7.62 -17.82 1.56
CA ARG A 110 -6.60 -18.16 2.56
C ARG A 110 -5.31 -18.69 1.95
N ARG A 111 -5.39 -19.69 1.07
CA ARG A 111 -4.20 -20.29 0.44
C ARG A 111 -3.43 -19.27 -0.40
N ARG A 112 -4.15 -18.51 -1.23
CA ARG A 112 -3.61 -17.43 -2.05
C ARG A 112 -2.96 -16.34 -1.19
N ILE A 113 -3.54 -16.02 -0.04
CA ILE A 113 -2.96 -15.05 0.90
C ILE A 113 -1.66 -15.58 1.51
N ILE A 114 -1.62 -16.85 1.97
CA ILE A 114 -0.40 -17.47 2.51
C ILE A 114 0.73 -17.44 1.48
N ASP A 115 0.43 -17.86 0.24
CA ASP A 115 1.40 -17.88 -0.86
C ASP A 115 1.80 -16.43 -1.24
N GLY A 116 0.85 -15.49 -1.24
CA GLY A 116 1.07 -14.08 -1.52
C GLY A 116 1.95 -13.36 -0.50
N ILE A 117 1.78 -13.64 0.81
CA ILE A 117 2.67 -13.13 1.86
C ILE A 117 4.11 -13.59 1.60
N GLY A 118 4.31 -14.86 1.25
CA GLY A 118 5.61 -15.40 0.88
C GLY A 118 6.20 -14.72 -0.35
N ALA A 119 5.38 -14.47 -1.38
CA ALA A 119 5.80 -13.78 -2.59
C ALA A 119 6.28 -12.35 -2.32
N VAL A 120 5.51 -11.58 -1.53
CA VAL A 120 5.87 -10.21 -1.12
C VAL A 120 7.15 -10.19 -0.30
N PHE A 121 7.33 -11.15 0.61
CA PHE A 121 8.55 -11.25 1.42
C PHE A 121 9.80 -11.51 0.57
N HIS A 122 9.71 -12.42 -0.39
CA HIS A 122 10.85 -12.82 -1.23
C HIS A 122 11.12 -11.88 -2.41
N GLY A 123 10.30 -10.84 -2.62
CA GLY A 123 10.41 -9.97 -3.78
C GLY A 123 10.20 -10.71 -5.11
N LEU A 124 9.36 -11.76 -5.09
CA LEU A 124 8.94 -12.49 -6.28
C LEU A 124 8.13 -11.56 -7.21
N PRO A 125 7.95 -11.90 -8.52
CA PRO A 125 7.29 -11.02 -9.48
C PRO A 125 6.00 -10.42 -8.93
N PRO A 126 5.70 -9.15 -9.30
CA PRO A 126 4.65 -8.38 -8.68
C PRO A 126 3.33 -9.14 -8.76
N LEU A 127 2.74 -9.37 -7.59
CA LEU A 127 1.35 -9.79 -7.48
C LEU A 127 0.49 -8.80 -8.27
N LYS A 128 -0.62 -9.27 -8.84
CA LYS A 128 -1.60 -8.35 -9.43
C LYS A 128 -2.11 -7.38 -8.36
N ASP A 129 -2.45 -6.15 -8.72
CA ASP A 129 -2.91 -5.12 -7.76
C ASP A 129 -4.00 -5.65 -6.80
N GLU A 130 -4.98 -6.39 -7.32
CA GLU A 130 -6.03 -7.00 -6.50
C GLU A 130 -5.50 -8.05 -5.50
N GLU A 131 -4.53 -8.87 -5.92
CA GLU A 131 -3.89 -9.88 -5.08
C GLU A 131 -3.08 -9.24 -3.97
N PHE A 132 -2.33 -8.21 -4.34
CA PHE A 132 -1.53 -7.45 -3.42
C PHE A 132 -2.41 -6.77 -2.37
N ARG A 133 -3.50 -6.13 -2.80
CA ARG A 133 -4.50 -5.52 -1.92
C ARG A 133 -5.15 -6.55 -1.01
N ASP A 134 -5.53 -7.72 -1.52
CA ASP A 134 -6.07 -8.82 -0.71
C ASP A 134 -5.09 -9.25 0.40
N VAL A 135 -3.80 -9.37 0.07
CA VAL A 135 -2.74 -9.73 1.03
C VAL A 135 -2.61 -8.67 2.12
N LEU A 136 -2.51 -7.39 1.78
CA LEU A 136 -2.42 -6.32 2.78
C LEU A 136 -3.67 -6.22 3.65
N CYS A 137 -4.86 -6.36 3.07
CA CYS A 137 -6.12 -6.35 3.82
C CYS A 137 -6.23 -7.55 4.78
N ALA A 138 -5.73 -8.71 4.39
CA ALA A 138 -5.68 -9.89 5.26
C ALA A 138 -4.66 -9.72 6.40
N CYS A 139 -3.47 -9.19 6.09
CA CYS A 139 -2.45 -8.89 7.10
C CYS A 139 -2.95 -7.85 8.12
N ALA A 140 -3.68 -6.84 7.66
CA ALA A 140 -4.34 -5.85 8.53
C ALA A 140 -5.37 -6.50 9.47
N HIS A 141 -6.19 -7.42 8.94
CA HIS A 141 -7.16 -8.16 9.73
C HIS A 141 -6.48 -9.05 10.80
N LEU A 142 -5.43 -9.78 10.42
CA LEU A 142 -4.65 -10.61 11.35
C LEU A 142 -3.92 -9.78 12.41
N SER A 143 -3.47 -8.59 12.04
CA SER A 143 -2.78 -7.65 12.94
C SER A 143 -3.74 -6.79 13.76
N GLN A 144 -5.05 -6.95 13.58
CA GLN A 144 -6.08 -6.15 14.24
C GLN A 144 -5.86 -4.64 14.05
N ILE A 145 -5.62 -4.21 12.81
CA ILE A 145 -5.49 -2.80 12.44
C ILE A 145 -6.39 -2.48 11.24
N ASN A 146 -6.74 -1.20 11.10
CA ASN A 146 -7.44 -0.68 9.94
C ASN A 146 -6.46 0.09 9.05
N LEU A 147 -6.57 -0.09 7.73
CA LEU A 147 -5.73 0.60 6.78
C LEU A 147 -6.59 1.45 5.85
N VAL A 148 -6.07 2.63 5.54
CA VAL A 148 -6.52 3.50 4.47
C VAL A 148 -5.42 3.50 3.43
N PHE A 149 -5.74 3.09 2.21
CA PHE A 149 -4.80 3.05 1.10
C PHE A 149 -4.94 4.33 0.28
N VAL A 150 -3.80 4.92 -0.05
CA VAL A 150 -3.70 6.03 -1.00
C VAL A 150 -2.99 5.54 -2.26
N ARG A 151 -3.59 5.79 -3.41
CA ARG A 151 -3.00 5.53 -4.72
C ARG A 151 -2.91 6.84 -5.48
N ASP A 152 -1.71 7.40 -5.60
CA ASP A 152 -1.47 8.61 -6.38
C ASP A 152 -1.50 8.29 -7.88
N ALA A 153 -2.22 9.09 -8.68
CA ALA A 153 -2.33 8.89 -10.12
C ALA A 153 -0.99 9.13 -10.85
N THR A 154 -0.15 10.03 -10.34
CA THR A 154 1.16 10.33 -10.95
C THR A 154 2.15 9.18 -10.81
N GLN A 155 2.03 8.37 -9.76
CA GLN A 155 2.88 7.19 -9.56
C GLN A 155 2.50 6.00 -10.46
N LEU A 156 1.39 6.10 -11.21
CA LEU A 156 1.01 5.11 -12.22
C LEU A 156 1.72 5.34 -13.55
N GLU A 157 2.13 6.58 -13.85
CA GLU A 157 2.79 6.91 -15.11
C GLU A 157 4.18 6.25 -15.23
N GLU A 158 4.83 5.92 -14.12
CA GLU A 158 6.12 5.22 -14.10
C GLU A 158 6.01 3.70 -14.39
N ASN A 159 4.83 3.11 -14.16
CA ASN A 159 4.54 1.69 -14.42
C ASN A 159 3.55 1.58 -15.59
N ALA A 160 4.06 1.82 -16.81
CA ALA A 160 3.34 2.01 -18.07
C ALA A 160 2.49 0.82 -18.61
N GLU A 161 1.85 0.03 -17.76
CA GLU A 161 0.83 -0.97 -18.16
C GLU A 161 -0.56 -0.66 -17.58
N THR A 162 -0.68 0.18 -16.54
CA THR A 162 -1.99 0.63 -16.03
C THR A 162 -2.46 1.84 -16.83
N LYS A 163 -3.54 1.68 -17.60
CA LYS A 163 -4.08 2.74 -18.46
C LYS A 163 -4.43 3.97 -17.62
N VAL A 164 -3.86 5.12 -17.99
CA VAL A 164 -4.21 6.48 -17.50
C VAL A 164 -5.73 6.78 -17.56
N GLU A 165 -6.48 6.01 -18.36
CA GLU A 165 -7.94 6.07 -18.46
C GLU A 165 -8.70 5.80 -17.15
N GLU A 166 -8.09 5.12 -16.16
CA GLU A 166 -8.78 4.71 -14.92
C GLU A 166 -9.09 5.89 -13.97
N PHE A 167 -8.28 6.96 -14.01
CA PHE A 167 -8.41 8.12 -13.11
C PHE A 167 -8.92 9.39 -13.79
N GLY A 168 -8.86 9.50 -15.12
CA GLY A 168 -9.27 10.71 -15.84
C GLY A 168 -8.53 11.96 -15.35
N HIS A 169 -9.25 12.92 -14.76
CA HIS A 169 -8.69 14.14 -14.15
C HIS A 169 -8.42 14.04 -12.64
N ALA A 170 -8.64 12.88 -12.03
CA ALA A 170 -8.44 12.70 -10.60
C ALA A 170 -6.96 12.66 -10.23
N LYS A 171 -6.64 13.17 -9.04
CA LYS A 171 -5.27 13.14 -8.49
C LYS A 171 -4.85 11.75 -7.99
N GLY A 172 -5.81 10.85 -7.79
CA GLY A 172 -5.60 9.51 -7.26
C GLY A 172 -6.87 8.95 -6.61
N SER A 173 -6.75 7.80 -5.93
CA SER A 173 -7.82 7.22 -5.12
C SER A 173 -7.44 6.98 -3.66
N VAL A 174 -8.47 7.01 -2.82
CA VAL A 174 -8.45 6.58 -1.43
C VAL A 174 -9.37 5.38 -1.29
N SER A 175 -8.88 4.32 -0.63
CA SER A 175 -9.66 3.12 -0.39
C SER A 175 -9.36 2.51 0.99
N PHE A 176 -10.14 1.51 1.40
CA PHE A 176 -10.13 1.02 2.78
C PHE A 176 -9.84 -0.48 2.86
N SER A 177 -9.19 -0.93 3.94
CA SER A 177 -8.98 -2.36 4.18
C SER A 177 -10.29 -3.09 4.41
N SER A 178 -11.19 -2.54 5.21
CA SER A 178 -12.54 -3.06 5.44
C SER A 178 -13.54 -1.91 5.50
N ASN A 179 -14.83 -2.20 5.69
CA ASN A 179 -15.86 -1.16 5.72
C ASN A 179 -15.67 -0.24 6.95
N PRO A 180 -15.35 1.06 6.75
CA PRO A 180 -15.08 1.95 7.88
C PRO A 180 -16.27 2.17 8.81
N SER A 181 -17.51 1.94 8.36
CA SER A 181 -18.68 2.05 9.24
C SER A 181 -18.72 0.98 10.34
N SER A 182 -17.88 -0.06 10.23
CA SER A 182 -17.76 -1.15 11.21
C SER A 182 -16.48 -1.07 12.06
N TRP A 183 -15.65 -0.03 11.88
CA TRP A 183 -14.40 0.09 12.62
C TRP A 183 -14.65 0.43 14.09
N SER A 184 -13.99 -0.31 14.97
CA SER A 184 -13.96 0.01 16.41
C SER A 184 -13.02 1.18 16.68
N ARG A 185 -13.32 1.97 17.71
CA ARG A 185 -12.46 3.05 18.21
C ARG A 185 -11.14 2.53 18.81
N GLU A 186 -11.12 1.28 19.25
CA GLU A 186 -9.93 0.65 19.84
C GLU A 186 -8.93 0.17 18.77
N THR A 187 -9.40 -0.02 17.53
CA THR A 187 -8.58 -0.53 16.44
C THR A 187 -7.89 0.64 15.73
N PRO A 188 -6.55 0.72 15.75
CA PRO A 188 -5.85 1.86 15.17
C PRO A 188 -6.04 1.92 13.65
N ILE A 189 -6.09 3.13 13.11
CA ILE A 189 -6.24 3.42 11.69
C ILE A 189 -4.93 3.99 11.17
N TRP A 190 -4.37 3.37 10.15
CA TRP A 190 -3.13 3.80 9.51
C TRP A 190 -3.36 4.17 8.05
N LEU A 191 -2.67 5.19 7.59
CA LEU A 191 -2.65 5.59 6.19
C LEU A 191 -1.39 5.03 5.53
N ILE A 192 -1.53 4.35 4.40
CA ILE A 192 -0.42 3.75 3.67
C ILE A 192 -0.56 3.93 2.17
N ASP A 193 0.56 3.77 1.46
CA ASP A 193 0.56 3.60 0.02
C ASP A 193 -0.17 2.32 -0.41
N SER A 194 -0.89 2.36 -1.53
CA SER A 194 -1.60 1.18 -2.06
C SER A 194 -0.66 0.04 -2.45
N HIS A 195 0.61 0.32 -2.75
CA HIS A 195 1.65 -0.67 -3.05
C HIS A 195 2.56 -0.95 -1.85
N GLY A 196 2.24 -0.41 -0.67
CA GLY A 196 2.98 -0.64 0.56
C GLY A 196 4.40 -0.07 0.55
N ARG A 197 4.67 0.97 -0.25
CA ARG A 197 5.98 1.63 -0.36
C ARG A 197 6.28 2.54 0.84
N TRP A 198 5.24 3.09 1.46
CA TRP A 198 5.37 3.97 2.61
C TRP A 198 4.14 3.87 3.52
N LEU A 199 4.32 4.30 4.78
CA LEU A 199 3.24 4.49 5.74
C LEU A 199 3.29 5.90 6.33
N ALA A 200 2.14 6.48 6.63
CA ALA A 200 2.06 7.79 7.27
C ALA A 200 2.28 7.65 8.78
N SER A 201 3.23 8.40 9.31
CA SER A 201 3.51 8.48 10.73
C SER A 201 3.29 9.92 11.22
N PRO A 202 2.61 10.13 12.36
CA PRO A 202 2.44 11.47 12.93
C PRO A 202 3.77 11.99 13.48
N VAL A 203 4.01 13.27 13.30
CA VAL A 203 5.15 14.02 13.87
C VAL A 203 4.80 14.59 15.24
N ASP A 204 3.52 14.82 15.52
CA ASP A 204 3.01 15.49 16.72
C ASP A 204 2.10 14.61 17.60
N ASP A 205 2.30 13.29 17.57
CA ASP A 205 1.53 12.25 18.29
C ASP A 205 0.01 12.26 18.04
N THR A 206 -0.51 13.11 17.15
CA THR A 206 -1.94 13.18 16.83
C THR A 206 -2.37 11.94 16.04
N PRO A 207 -3.24 11.06 16.56
CA PRO A 207 -3.62 9.84 15.85
C PRO A 207 -4.48 10.14 14.62
N PHE A 208 -4.28 9.39 13.54
CA PHE A 208 -4.95 9.66 12.26
C PHE A 208 -6.48 9.57 12.35
N ALA A 209 -6.99 8.73 13.25
CA ALA A 209 -8.42 8.61 13.53
C ALA A 209 -9.08 9.95 13.88
N THR A 210 -8.35 10.88 14.52
CA THR A 210 -8.87 12.21 14.91
C THR A 210 -9.04 13.15 13.71
N LEU A 211 -8.22 12.98 12.68
CA LEU A 211 -8.23 13.80 11.47
C LEU A 211 -9.04 13.18 10.33
N PHE A 212 -9.39 11.89 10.46
CA PHE A 212 -9.88 11.05 9.37
C PHE A 212 -11.04 11.65 8.57
N LEU A 213 -12.08 12.19 9.24
CA LEU A 213 -13.23 12.77 8.55
C LEU A 213 -12.90 14.07 7.82
N HIS A 214 -12.18 14.97 8.47
CA HIS A 214 -11.75 16.23 7.87
C HIS A 214 -10.85 15.95 6.66
N TRP A 215 -9.88 15.07 6.84
CA TRP A 215 -8.97 14.65 5.79
C TRP A 215 -9.69 14.04 4.60
N LEU A 216 -10.69 13.16 4.81
CA LEU A 216 -11.49 12.60 3.70
C LEU A 216 -12.26 13.69 2.94
N ASP A 217 -12.82 14.68 3.64
CA ASP A 217 -13.55 15.78 3.01
C ASP A 217 -12.62 16.67 2.17
N GLU A 218 -11.43 16.97 2.68
CA GLU A 218 -10.38 17.70 1.95
C GLU A 218 -9.92 16.93 0.72
N MET A 219 -9.63 15.63 0.85
CA MET A 219 -9.21 14.79 -0.27
C MET A 219 -10.28 14.78 -1.37
N GLY A 220 -11.54 14.51 -1.00
CA GLY A 220 -12.65 14.50 -1.95
C GLY A 220 -12.89 15.86 -2.63
N SER A 221 -12.82 16.95 -1.88
CA SER A 221 -12.99 18.31 -2.40
C SER A 221 -11.87 18.73 -3.35
N ASN A 222 -10.68 18.13 -3.22
CA ASN A 222 -9.51 18.44 -4.02
C ASN A 222 -9.27 17.48 -5.19
N GLY A 223 -10.29 16.71 -5.59
CA GLY A 223 -10.27 15.89 -6.80
C GLY A 223 -9.71 14.49 -6.63
N TRP A 224 -9.66 13.97 -5.40
CA TRP A 224 -9.38 12.55 -5.16
C TRP A 224 -10.66 11.72 -5.22
N ILE A 225 -10.55 10.51 -5.77
CA ILE A 225 -11.65 9.55 -5.80
C ILE A 225 -11.66 8.75 -4.50
N ILE A 226 -12.75 8.84 -3.73
CA ILE A 226 -12.91 8.04 -2.51
C ILE A 226 -13.76 6.81 -2.83
N GLU A 227 -13.18 5.63 -2.70
CA GLU A 227 -13.85 4.34 -2.86
C GLU A 227 -14.71 4.03 -1.62
N TRP A 228 -15.88 4.64 -1.53
CA TRP A 228 -16.82 4.39 -0.44
C TRP A 228 -17.29 2.92 -0.42
N PRO A 229 -17.50 2.33 0.77
CA PRO A 229 -17.99 0.97 0.88
C PRO A 229 -19.40 0.84 0.28
N GLN A 230 -19.66 -0.28 -0.39
CA GLN A 230 -20.98 -0.59 -0.91
C GLN A 230 -21.78 -1.39 0.12
N VAL A 231 -23.00 -0.95 0.43
CA VAL A 231 -23.92 -1.69 1.31
C VAL A 231 -24.55 -2.85 0.54
N ASP A 232 -24.34 -4.08 1.04
CA ASP A 232 -24.97 -5.28 0.50
C ASP A 232 -26.38 -5.47 1.09
N ALA A 233 -27.36 -4.80 0.50
CA ALA A 233 -28.77 -4.92 0.87
C ALA A 233 -29.67 -4.86 -0.37
N THR A 234 -30.98 -5.09 -0.20
CA THR A 234 -31.95 -4.91 -1.30
C THR A 234 -32.10 -3.43 -1.66
N LYS A 235 -32.48 -3.13 -2.90
CA LYS A 235 -32.68 -1.73 -3.34
C LYS A 235 -33.74 -1.04 -2.48
N ASP A 236 -34.81 -1.75 -2.12
CA ASP A 236 -35.90 -1.20 -1.31
C ASP A 236 -35.41 -0.80 0.08
N TYR A 237 -34.64 -1.66 0.76
CA TYR A 237 -34.03 -1.34 2.05
C TYR A 237 -33.12 -0.11 1.97
N ILE A 238 -32.26 -0.05 0.95
CA ILE A 238 -31.34 1.08 0.76
C ILE A 238 -32.13 2.38 0.56
N VAL A 239 -33.18 2.36 -0.25
CA VAL A 239 -34.04 3.52 -0.49
C VAL A 239 -34.79 3.95 0.78
N GLU A 240 -35.28 3.01 1.58
CA GLU A 240 -35.95 3.31 2.85
C GLU A 240 -35.03 3.98 3.86
N GLU A 241 -33.79 3.50 4.00
CA GLU A 241 -32.80 4.14 4.86
C GLU A 241 -32.41 5.51 4.32
N LEU A 242 -32.13 5.62 3.01
CA LEU A 242 -31.76 6.90 2.39
C LEU A 242 -32.85 7.97 2.53
N LYS A 243 -34.15 7.60 2.47
CA LYS A 243 -35.29 8.51 2.67
C LYS A 243 -35.28 9.22 4.03
N ARG A 244 -34.65 8.63 5.05
CA ARG A 244 -34.55 9.24 6.39
C ARG A 244 -33.54 10.37 6.45
N HIS A 245 -32.68 10.52 5.42
CA HIS A 245 -31.64 11.53 5.41
C HIS A 245 -32.11 12.85 4.74
N PRO A 246 -31.68 14.02 5.25
CA PRO A 246 -32.07 15.32 4.72
C PRO A 246 -31.66 15.56 3.25
N THR A 247 -30.66 14.84 2.77
CA THR A 247 -30.15 15.00 1.40
C THR A 247 -30.96 14.22 0.36
N TRP A 248 -31.93 13.40 0.78
CA TRP A 248 -32.75 12.59 -0.13
C TRP A 248 -33.66 13.43 -1.02
N LYS A 249 -33.70 13.09 -2.31
CA LYS A 249 -34.65 13.67 -3.27
C LYS A 249 -35.51 12.55 -3.88
N ALA A 250 -36.77 12.85 -4.19
CA ALA A 250 -37.68 11.88 -4.81
C ALA A 250 -37.14 11.33 -6.16
N SER A 251 -36.33 12.11 -6.87
CA SER A 251 -35.63 11.68 -8.09
C SER A 251 -34.62 10.55 -7.87
N ASP A 252 -34.07 10.43 -6.65
CA ASP A 252 -32.99 9.50 -6.34
C ASP A 252 -33.45 8.04 -6.37
N SER A 253 -34.76 7.77 -6.23
CA SER A 253 -35.31 6.41 -6.33
C SER A 253 -35.08 5.76 -7.71
N LYS A 254 -34.85 6.58 -8.74
CA LYS A 254 -34.56 6.15 -10.11
C LYS A 254 -33.10 5.73 -10.32
N LEU A 255 -32.20 6.06 -9.38
CA LEU A 255 -30.79 5.69 -9.47
C LEU A 255 -30.60 4.16 -9.40
N LEU A 256 -29.45 3.70 -9.89
CA LEU A 256 -29.11 2.28 -9.85
C LEU A 256 -28.83 1.85 -8.41
N LYS A 257 -29.01 0.55 -8.13
CA LYS A 257 -28.74 -0.03 -6.79
C LYS A 257 -27.31 0.27 -6.34
N GLY A 258 -26.33 0.19 -7.24
CA GLY A 258 -24.92 0.44 -6.95
C GLY A 258 -24.68 1.85 -6.40
N ASP A 259 -25.17 2.87 -7.11
CA ASP A 259 -25.01 4.28 -6.73
C ASP A 259 -25.64 4.57 -5.36
N LEU A 260 -26.84 4.03 -5.14
CA LEU A 260 -27.56 4.18 -3.87
C LEU A 260 -26.83 3.45 -2.72
N ALA A 261 -26.30 2.25 -2.98
CA ALA A 261 -25.57 1.47 -1.99
C ALA A 261 -24.26 2.17 -1.56
N ILE A 262 -23.53 2.76 -2.52
CA ILE A 262 -22.33 3.57 -2.27
C ILE A 262 -22.70 4.83 -1.46
N ARG A 263 -23.79 5.50 -1.84
CA ARG A 263 -24.26 6.70 -1.12
C ARG A 263 -24.63 6.40 0.33
N LEU A 264 -25.36 5.30 0.57
CA LEU A 264 -25.69 4.87 1.92
C LEU A 264 -24.43 4.49 2.70
N GLY A 265 -23.49 3.78 2.09
CA GLY A 265 -22.22 3.42 2.71
C GLY A 265 -21.40 4.65 3.13
N ARG A 266 -21.31 5.68 2.28
CA ARG A 266 -20.70 6.97 2.65
C ARG A 266 -21.36 7.57 3.89
N ILE A 267 -22.69 7.64 3.91
CA ILE A 267 -23.43 8.22 5.05
C ILE A 267 -23.16 7.45 6.33
N GLN A 268 -23.16 6.11 6.28
CA GLN A 268 -22.87 5.26 7.44
C GLN A 268 -21.46 5.48 7.97
N VAL A 269 -20.46 5.63 7.10
CA VAL A 269 -19.09 5.97 7.50
C VAL A 269 -19.05 7.34 8.19
N LEU A 270 -19.66 8.37 7.60
CA LEU A 270 -19.69 9.71 8.19
C LEU A 270 -20.38 9.71 9.57
N GLN A 271 -21.45 8.92 9.74
CA GLN A 271 -22.14 8.77 11.03
C GLN A 271 -21.31 8.04 12.08
N ALA A 272 -20.60 6.98 11.69
CA ALA A 272 -19.76 6.21 12.60
C ALA A 272 -18.65 7.06 13.24
N PHE A 273 -18.13 8.05 12.51
CA PHE A 273 -17.05 8.92 12.97
C PHE A 273 -17.49 10.30 13.46
N SER A 274 -18.73 10.74 13.19
CA SER A 274 -19.25 12.04 13.69
C SER A 274 -19.84 11.98 15.09
N THR A 275 -20.06 10.78 15.63
CA THR A 275 -20.48 10.55 17.02
C THR A 275 -19.30 10.50 18.00
N VAL A 276 -18.13 11.00 17.58
CA VAL A 276 -16.88 11.06 18.34
C VAL A 276 -16.74 12.44 18.99
#